data_AF-E1SNU6-F1
#
_entry.id   AF-E1SNU6-F1
#
_cell.length_a   1.000
_cell.length_b   1.000
_cell.length_c   1.000
_cell.angle_alpha   90.00
_cell.angle_beta   90.00
_cell.angle_gamma   90.00
#
_symmetry.space_group_name_H-M   'P 1'
#
loop_
_entity.id
_entity.type
_entity.pdbx_description
1 polymer ?
#
loop_
_entity_poly.entity_id
_entity_poly.type
_entity_poly.pdbx_seq_one_letter_code
_entity_poly.pdbx_strand_id
1 'polypeptide(L)'
;MKRTLLALVLAPLMMGPAMAAQGGCGFDNQAEGGLFATCEEEKKEVILTGLLGFEELRQQPGYEANFDAYQADAALVAKLAAIDTPTELVVIVGTWCPDCHRETPRLAKILAEANNPNLSVKYIGIDRSRTDPEGLAAQYDFQRIPTVLVFQEGEEQGRIVERPTSETLEQDLMNILGTTE
;
A
#
# COMPACT_ATOMS: atom_id res chain seq x y z
N MET A 1 70.49 17.76 0.15
CA MET A 1 71.02 18.19 -1.16
C MET A 1 70.94 17.06 -2.16
N LYS A 2 69.98 17.09 -3.09
CA LYS A 2 70.16 16.68 -4.49
C LYS A 2 68.92 17.08 -5.28
N ARG A 3 69.17 17.97 -6.24
CA ARG A 3 68.25 18.46 -7.26
C ARG A 3 68.35 17.50 -8.45
N THR A 4 67.21 17.04 -8.97
CA THR A 4 67.12 16.40 -10.30
C THR A 4 65.64 16.46 -10.70
N LEU A 5 65.24 17.49 -11.46
CA LEU A 5 65.18 17.57 -12.93
C LEU A 5 63.84 17.07 -13.50
N LEU A 6 63.07 18.10 -13.83
CA LEU A 6 61.92 18.20 -14.72
C LEU A 6 62.04 17.32 -15.97
N ALA A 7 60.99 16.57 -16.30
CA ALA A 7 60.70 16.12 -17.66
C ALA A 7 59.21 16.31 -17.91
N LEU A 8 58.85 17.45 -18.49
CA LEU A 8 57.54 17.70 -19.09
C LEU A 8 57.44 16.87 -20.37
N VAL A 9 56.55 15.88 -20.40
CA VAL A 9 56.14 15.23 -21.65
C VAL A 9 54.75 15.72 -21.98
N LEU A 10 54.69 16.65 -22.94
CA LEU A 10 53.46 17.20 -23.49
C LEU A 10 52.89 16.16 -24.48
N ALA A 11 51.87 15.42 -24.07
CA ALA A 11 51.14 14.52 -24.97
C ALA A 11 50.13 15.35 -25.80
N PRO A 12 50.10 15.22 -27.15
CA PRO A 12 49.11 15.89 -27.97
C PRO A 12 47.73 15.25 -27.78
N LEU A 13 46.75 16.06 -27.35
CA LEU A 13 45.32 15.73 -27.42
C LEU A 13 44.94 15.50 -28.89
N MET A 14 44.71 14.25 -29.27
CA MET A 14 44.02 13.91 -30.51
C MET A 14 42.52 13.98 -30.26
N MET A 15 41.93 15.11 -30.63
CA MET A 15 40.50 15.34 -30.67
C MET A 15 39.88 14.44 -31.76
N GLY A 16 39.37 13.28 -31.37
CA GLY A 16 38.53 12.45 -32.26
C GLY A 16 37.11 13.04 -32.35
N PRO A 17 36.42 12.94 -33.49
CA PRO A 17 35.06 13.43 -33.62
C PRO A 17 34.12 12.58 -32.75
N ALA A 18 33.28 13.26 -31.97
CA ALA A 18 32.20 12.63 -31.22
C ALA A 18 31.20 12.00 -32.21
N MET A 19 31.26 10.68 -32.36
CA MET A 19 30.14 9.90 -32.87
C MET A 19 29.07 9.89 -31.78
N ALA A 20 28.13 10.82 -31.86
CA ALA A 20 26.86 10.71 -31.18
C ALA A 20 26.17 9.46 -31.72
N ALA A 21 26.17 8.38 -30.93
CA ALA A 21 25.26 7.27 -31.16
C ALA A 21 23.84 7.85 -31.09
N GLN A 22 23.15 7.88 -32.23
CA GLN A 22 21.74 8.19 -32.31
C GLN A 22 20.96 7.15 -31.49
N GLY A 23 20.68 7.48 -30.22
CA GLY A 23 19.41 7.09 -29.62
C GLY A 23 18.33 7.85 -30.37
N GLY A 24 17.51 7.12 -31.13
CA GLY A 24 16.50 7.71 -31.99
C GLY A 24 15.47 8.52 -31.20
N CYS A 25 15.48 9.83 -31.42
CA CYS A 25 14.31 10.68 -31.37
C CYS A 25 14.31 11.44 -32.71
N GLY A 26 13.48 10.99 -33.64
CA GLY A 26 13.26 11.72 -34.89
C GLY A 26 12.47 12.98 -34.59
N PHE A 27 13.02 14.13 -34.99
CA PHE A 27 12.30 15.39 -35.02
C PHE A 27 12.28 15.85 -36.46
N ASP A 28 11.17 15.59 -37.17
CA ASP A 28 10.87 16.30 -38.40
C ASP A 28 10.28 17.67 -38.03
N ASN A 29 11.01 18.72 -38.39
CA ASN A 29 10.56 20.10 -38.27
C ASN A 29 9.69 20.43 -39.47
N GLN A 30 8.36 20.47 -39.28
CA GLN A 30 7.52 21.50 -39.91
C GLN A 30 6.10 21.53 -39.31
N ALA A 31 5.66 22.76 -39.06
CA ALA A 31 4.29 23.24 -38.84
C ALA A 31 3.63 22.98 -37.47
N GLU A 32 3.58 24.08 -36.69
CA GLU A 32 2.41 24.63 -36.00
C GLU A 32 1.51 23.69 -35.17
N GLY A 33 1.52 23.92 -33.85
CA GLY A 33 0.41 23.56 -32.97
C GLY A 33 0.59 22.24 -32.21
N GLY A 34 1.16 22.34 -31.01
CA GLY A 34 0.91 21.42 -29.89
C GLY A 34 1.52 20.03 -30.00
N LEU A 35 2.54 19.77 -29.18
CA LEU A 35 2.66 18.51 -28.42
C LEU A 35 3.78 18.70 -27.40
N PHE A 36 3.42 19.10 -26.17
CA PHE A 36 4.34 18.90 -25.06
C PHE A 36 4.52 17.39 -24.92
N ALA A 37 5.68 16.87 -25.28
CA ALA A 37 6.09 15.54 -24.86
C ALA A 37 6.36 15.61 -23.36
N THR A 38 5.30 15.51 -22.56
CA THR A 38 5.44 15.24 -21.12
C THR A 38 5.93 13.82 -21.00
N CYS A 39 7.21 13.63 -20.71
CA CYS A 39 7.71 12.36 -20.20
C CYS A 39 7.06 12.17 -18.82
N GLU A 40 5.86 11.59 -18.80
CA GLU A 40 5.26 11.07 -17.59
C GLU A 40 5.99 9.75 -17.32
N GLU A 41 6.91 9.78 -16.38
CA GLU A 41 7.59 8.58 -15.90
C GLU A 41 6.50 7.66 -15.33
N GLU A 42 6.14 6.59 -16.07
CA GLU A 42 5.15 5.61 -15.62
C GLU A 42 5.61 5.02 -14.29
N LYS A 43 5.03 5.51 -13.18
CA LYS A 43 5.26 4.94 -11.85
C LYS A 43 4.80 3.50 -11.88
N LYS A 44 5.76 2.59 -12.01
CA LYS A 44 5.54 1.15 -11.95
C LYS A 44 4.89 0.83 -10.62
N GLU A 45 3.64 0.37 -10.66
CA GLU A 45 2.89 -0.04 -9.48
C GLU A 45 3.64 -1.16 -8.75
N VAL A 46 4.04 -0.89 -7.50
CA VAL A 46 4.70 -1.88 -6.65
C VAL A 46 3.61 -2.66 -5.91
N ILE A 47 3.46 -3.93 -6.25
CA ILE A 47 2.57 -4.84 -5.52
C ILE A 47 3.29 -5.30 -4.26
N LEU A 48 2.73 -4.99 -3.09
CA LEU A 48 3.25 -5.46 -1.81
C LEU A 48 2.67 -6.82 -1.47
N THR A 49 3.52 -7.76 -1.04
CA THR A 49 3.13 -9.12 -0.65
C THR A 49 3.76 -9.53 0.68
N GLY A 50 3.16 -10.50 1.37
CA GLY A 50 3.63 -11.00 2.66
C GLY A 50 3.07 -10.19 3.83
N LEU A 51 3.74 -10.22 4.99
CA LEU A 51 3.36 -9.39 6.14
C LEU A 51 3.65 -7.92 5.85
N LEU A 52 2.64 -7.07 5.99
CA LEU A 52 2.76 -5.64 5.72
C LEU A 52 2.64 -4.81 7.01
N GLY A 53 3.54 -3.85 7.17
CA GLY A 53 3.46 -2.82 8.18
C GLY A 53 2.47 -1.71 7.81
N PHE A 54 1.95 -1.02 8.83
CA PHE A 54 1.07 0.14 8.64
C PHE A 54 1.71 1.23 7.77
N GLU A 55 3.00 1.53 7.98
CA GLU A 55 3.72 2.55 7.21
C GLU A 55 3.84 2.22 5.72
N GLU A 56 4.03 0.94 5.37
CA GLU A 56 4.14 0.50 3.97
C GLU A 56 2.79 0.64 3.23
N LEU A 57 1.70 0.37 3.93
CA LEU A 57 0.35 0.58 3.43
C LEU A 57 0.03 2.08 3.30
N ARG A 58 0.44 2.89 4.27
CA ARG A 58 0.21 4.34 4.29
C ARG A 58 0.87 5.07 3.12
N GLN A 59 1.97 4.53 2.60
CA GLN A 59 2.67 5.05 1.41
C GLN A 59 1.97 4.72 0.09
N GLN A 60 0.93 3.87 0.09
CA GLN A 60 0.22 3.53 -1.13
C GLN A 60 -0.57 4.74 -1.68
N PRO A 61 -0.65 4.88 -3.02
CA PRO A 61 -1.41 5.97 -3.63
C PRO A 61 -2.84 6.05 -3.11
N GLY A 62 -3.25 7.26 -2.69
CA GLY A 62 -4.60 7.52 -2.21
C GLY A 62 -4.92 7.00 -0.80
N TYR A 63 -3.98 6.34 -0.11
CA TYR A 63 -4.22 5.84 1.24
C TYR A 63 -4.62 6.97 2.19
N GLU A 64 -3.78 8.00 2.29
CA GLU A 64 -3.98 9.15 3.20
C GLU A 64 -5.29 9.87 2.93
N ALA A 65 -5.62 10.10 1.66
CA ALA A 65 -6.87 10.75 1.28
C ALA A 65 -8.10 9.94 1.73
N ASN A 66 -8.08 8.61 1.60
CA ASN A 66 -9.17 7.75 2.07
C ASN A 66 -9.22 7.64 3.59
N PHE A 67 -8.06 7.66 4.26
CA PHE A 67 -7.95 7.65 5.71
C PHE A 67 -8.53 8.94 6.32
N ASP A 68 -8.08 10.10 5.84
CA ASP A 68 -8.47 11.42 6.37
C ASP A 68 -9.93 11.77 6.04
N ALA A 69 -10.42 11.35 4.88
CA ALA A 69 -11.80 11.63 4.46
C ALA A 69 -12.84 10.76 5.18
N TYR A 70 -12.45 9.65 5.82
CA TYR A 70 -13.38 8.78 6.50
C TYR A 70 -13.76 9.34 7.87
N GLN A 71 -15.07 9.42 8.11
CA GLN A 71 -15.65 9.81 9.39
C GLN A 71 -16.39 8.59 9.94
N ALA A 72 -15.80 7.92 10.92
CA ALA A 72 -16.43 6.78 11.57
C ALA A 72 -17.56 7.24 12.50
N ASP A 73 -18.55 6.36 12.71
CA ASP A 73 -19.59 6.60 13.71
C ASP A 73 -18.97 6.60 15.12
N ALA A 74 -19.01 7.76 15.78
CA ALA A 74 -18.38 7.95 17.09
C ALA A 74 -18.97 7.05 18.19
N ALA A 75 -20.26 6.68 18.11
CA ALA A 75 -20.88 5.80 19.09
C ALA A 75 -20.39 4.35 18.92
N LEU A 76 -20.25 3.89 17.68
CA LEU A 76 -19.69 2.56 17.40
C LEU A 76 -18.20 2.48 17.70
N VAL A 77 -17.43 3.52 17.38
CA VAL A 77 -16.00 3.63 17.77
C VAL A 77 -15.85 3.57 19.29
N ALA A 78 -16.72 4.25 20.06
CA ALA A 78 -16.69 4.17 21.52
C ALA A 78 -16.97 2.75 22.05
N LYS A 79 -17.84 1.98 21.37
CA LYS A 79 -18.08 0.57 21.71
C LYS A 79 -16.85 -0.29 21.40
N LEU A 80 -16.20 -0.10 20.25
CA LEU A 80 -14.94 -0.77 19.90
C LEU A 80 -13.82 -0.43 20.90
N ALA A 81 -13.77 0.81 21.38
CA ALA A 81 -12.82 1.25 22.39
C ALA A 81 -12.99 0.57 23.75
N ALA A 82 -14.20 0.10 24.05
CA ALA A 82 -14.56 -0.55 25.32
C ALA A 82 -14.44 -2.07 25.31
N ILE A 83 -13.98 -2.67 24.20
CA ILE A 83 -13.79 -4.13 24.11
C ILE A 83 -12.60 -4.55 24.99
N ASP A 84 -12.88 -5.41 25.97
CA ASP A 84 -11.87 -5.96 26.88
C ASP A 84 -11.29 -7.30 26.41
N THR A 85 -12.01 -8.02 25.56
CA THR A 85 -11.56 -9.30 25.02
C THR A 85 -10.48 -9.09 23.95
N PRO A 86 -9.29 -9.70 24.07
CA PRO A 86 -8.27 -9.63 23.04
C PRO A 86 -8.82 -10.08 21.69
N THR A 87 -8.76 -9.18 20.72
CA THR A 87 -9.33 -9.37 19.38
C THR A 87 -8.24 -9.14 18.34
N GLU A 88 -8.00 -10.13 17.48
CA GLU A 88 -7.08 -10.03 16.35
C GLU A 88 -7.87 -9.85 15.05
N LEU A 89 -7.55 -8.81 14.30
CA LEU A 89 -8.01 -8.60 12.94
C LEU A 89 -6.92 -9.05 11.98
N VAL A 90 -7.23 -10.04 11.15
CA VAL A 90 -6.36 -10.43 10.03
C VAL A 90 -6.94 -9.88 8.75
N VAL A 91 -6.20 -9.03 8.05
CA VAL A 91 -6.66 -8.34 6.85
C VAL A 91 -5.87 -8.83 5.65
N ILE A 92 -6.54 -9.52 4.75
CA ILE A 92 -5.96 -9.94 3.48
C ILE A 92 -6.22 -8.85 2.45
N VAL A 93 -5.15 -8.29 1.89
CA VAL A 93 -5.17 -7.06 1.09
C VAL A 93 -4.36 -7.21 -0.18
N GLY A 94 -4.84 -6.65 -1.28
CA GLY A 94 -4.04 -6.47 -2.50
C GLY A 94 -3.83 -4.98 -2.74
N THR A 95 -2.59 -4.50 -2.77
CA THR A 95 -2.28 -3.06 -2.96
C THR A 95 -2.58 -2.54 -4.36
N TRP A 96 -3.07 -3.41 -5.24
CA TRP A 96 -3.52 -3.13 -6.61
C TRP A 96 -5.05 -3.13 -6.74
N CYS A 97 -5.78 -3.43 -5.65
CA CYS A 97 -7.22 -3.63 -5.68
C CYS A 97 -7.96 -2.32 -5.31
N PRO A 98 -8.89 -1.82 -6.15
CA PRO A 98 -9.66 -0.61 -5.85
C PRO A 98 -10.46 -0.66 -4.54
N ASP A 99 -11.03 -1.83 -4.22
CA ASP A 99 -11.76 -2.01 -2.95
C ASP A 99 -10.81 -1.98 -1.75
N CYS A 100 -9.60 -2.51 -1.89
CA CYS A 100 -8.57 -2.43 -0.85
C CYS A 100 -8.14 -0.98 -0.60
N HIS A 101 -7.92 -0.19 -1.66
CA HIS A 101 -7.61 1.23 -1.52
C HIS A 101 -8.70 2.01 -0.77
N ARG A 102 -9.96 1.57 -0.87
CA ARG A 102 -11.08 2.22 -0.19
C ARG A 102 -11.23 1.74 1.24
N GLU A 103 -11.31 0.44 1.50
CA GLU A 103 -11.69 -0.07 2.83
C GLU A 103 -10.51 -0.20 3.80
N THR A 104 -9.31 -0.51 3.33
CA THR A 104 -8.15 -0.69 4.23
C THR A 104 -7.79 0.58 5.02
N PRO A 105 -7.75 1.79 4.41
CA PRO A 105 -7.51 3.02 5.16
C PRO A 105 -8.65 3.37 6.12
N ARG A 106 -9.91 3.07 5.75
CA ARG A 106 -11.09 3.29 6.60
C ARG A 106 -11.06 2.41 7.84
N LEU A 107 -10.73 1.13 7.68
CA LEU A 107 -10.52 0.22 8.80
C LEU A 107 -9.41 0.75 9.72
N ALA A 108 -8.28 1.17 9.15
CA ALA A 108 -7.18 1.71 9.94
C ALA A 108 -7.59 2.99 10.71
N LYS A 109 -8.41 3.85 10.10
CA LYS A 109 -8.98 5.05 10.76
C LYS A 109 -9.84 4.68 11.97
N ILE A 110 -10.76 3.72 11.80
CA ILE A 110 -11.62 3.21 12.89
C ILE A 110 -10.77 2.67 14.05
N LEU A 111 -9.78 1.82 13.75
CA LEU A 111 -8.92 1.23 14.77
C LEU A 111 -8.06 2.28 15.48
N ALA A 112 -7.55 3.27 14.74
CA ALA A 112 -6.79 4.38 15.31
C ALA A 112 -7.64 5.27 16.24
N GLU A 113 -8.90 5.53 15.88
CA GLU A 113 -9.83 6.31 16.70
C GLU A 113 -10.32 5.53 17.92
N ALA A 114 -10.55 4.23 17.79
CA ALA A 114 -10.88 3.36 18.92
C ALA A 114 -9.74 3.28 19.93
N ASN A 115 -8.48 3.36 19.46
CA ASN A 115 -7.26 3.39 20.27
C ASN A 115 -7.26 2.36 21.41
N ASN A 116 -7.67 1.13 21.09
CA ASN A 116 -7.87 0.06 22.06
C ASN A 116 -6.70 -0.93 22.02
N PRO A 117 -5.94 -1.11 23.11
CA PRO A 117 -4.82 -2.05 23.16
C PRO A 117 -5.23 -3.53 23.03
N ASN A 118 -6.51 -3.86 23.25
CA ASN A 118 -7.04 -5.21 23.05
C ASN A 118 -7.34 -5.52 21.58
N LEU A 119 -7.36 -4.50 20.71
CA LEU A 119 -7.54 -4.68 19.27
C LEU A 119 -6.17 -4.68 18.59
N SER A 120 -5.83 -5.78 17.94
CA SER A 120 -4.62 -5.91 17.13
C SER A 120 -4.98 -6.14 15.68
N VAL A 121 -4.14 -5.68 14.75
CA VAL A 121 -4.35 -5.87 13.32
C VAL A 121 -3.08 -6.37 12.64
N LYS A 122 -3.25 -7.33 11.75
CA LYS A 122 -2.20 -7.90 10.90
C LYS A 122 -2.63 -7.83 9.45
N TYR A 123 -1.82 -7.20 8.60
CA TYR A 123 -2.07 -7.11 7.16
C TYR A 123 -1.24 -8.13 6.41
N ILE A 124 -1.87 -8.88 5.51
CA ILE A 124 -1.24 -9.87 4.63
C ILE A 124 -1.48 -9.42 3.19
N GLY A 125 -0.41 -8.98 2.53
CA GLY A 125 -0.38 -8.57 1.14
C GLY A 125 -0.37 -9.78 0.19
N ILE A 126 -1.16 -9.72 -0.88
CA ILE A 126 -1.18 -10.76 -1.92
C ILE A 126 -0.98 -10.19 -3.33
N ASP A 127 -0.43 -11.02 -4.21
CA ASP A 127 -0.30 -10.70 -5.63
C ASP A 127 -1.62 -10.88 -6.41
N ARG A 128 -1.58 -10.63 -7.72
CA ARG A 128 -2.76 -10.78 -8.61
C ARG A 128 -3.21 -12.24 -8.75
N SER A 129 -2.34 -13.20 -8.45
CA SER A 129 -2.66 -14.62 -8.37
C SER A 129 -3.30 -15.00 -7.03
N ARG A 130 -3.48 -14.03 -6.13
CA ARG A 130 -4.02 -14.16 -4.78
C ARG A 130 -3.16 -15.03 -3.88
N THR A 131 -1.84 -14.91 -4.03
CA THR A 131 -0.85 -15.64 -3.25
C THR A 131 0.13 -14.67 -2.61
N ASP A 132 0.72 -15.08 -1.49
CA ASP A 132 1.87 -14.44 -0.89
C ASP A 132 3.06 -15.43 -0.86
N PRO A 133 4.31 -14.95 -0.89
CA PRO A 133 5.49 -15.83 -0.97
C PRO A 133 5.62 -16.81 0.20
N GLU A 134 5.13 -16.43 1.38
CA GLU A 134 5.21 -17.22 2.60
C GLU A 134 4.01 -18.16 2.79
N GLY A 135 2.97 -18.05 1.96
CA GLY A 135 1.73 -18.83 2.06
C GLY A 135 0.88 -18.48 3.29
N LEU A 136 1.07 -17.30 3.88
CA LEU A 136 0.37 -16.83 5.07
C LEU A 136 -1.14 -16.67 4.83
N ALA A 137 -1.54 -16.21 3.64
CA ALA A 137 -2.94 -15.97 3.31
C ALA A 137 -3.71 -17.28 3.04
N ALA A 138 -3.01 -18.34 2.62
CA ALA A 138 -3.62 -19.59 2.15
C ALA A 138 -4.42 -20.33 3.23
N GLN A 139 -4.09 -20.11 4.51
CA GLN A 139 -4.77 -20.77 5.64
C GLN A 139 -6.16 -20.21 5.95
N TYR A 140 -6.54 -19.05 5.39
CA TYR A 140 -7.76 -18.32 5.78
C TYR A 140 -8.96 -18.55 4.84
N ASP A 141 -8.82 -19.40 3.82
CA ASP A 141 -9.87 -19.74 2.83
C ASP A 141 -10.64 -18.50 2.31
N PHE A 142 -9.91 -17.45 1.92
CA PHE A 142 -10.50 -16.20 1.47
C PHE A 142 -10.81 -16.26 -0.04
N GLN A 143 -11.97 -15.74 -0.43
CA GLN A 143 -12.41 -15.77 -1.83
C GLN A 143 -12.32 -14.43 -2.54
N ARG A 144 -12.29 -13.32 -1.78
CA ARG A 144 -12.27 -11.95 -2.32
C ARG A 144 -11.44 -11.03 -1.42
N ILE A 145 -11.12 -9.84 -1.92
CA ILE A 145 -10.30 -8.87 -1.19
C ILE A 145 -10.90 -7.45 -1.25
N PRO A 146 -10.71 -6.63 -0.20
CA PRO A 146 -10.09 -7.00 1.07
C PRO A 146 -10.99 -7.98 1.85
N THR A 147 -10.39 -8.87 2.64
CA THR A 147 -11.14 -9.67 3.63
C THR A 147 -10.59 -9.35 5.01
N VAL A 148 -11.46 -8.92 5.92
CA VAL A 148 -11.14 -8.67 7.33
C VAL A 148 -11.70 -9.84 8.13
N LEU A 149 -10.82 -10.69 8.65
CA LEU A 149 -11.19 -11.78 9.54
C LEU A 149 -11.01 -11.34 10.99
N VAL A 150 -11.97 -11.66 11.86
CA VAL A 150 -11.99 -11.25 13.26
C VAL A 150 -11.87 -12.49 14.14
N PHE A 151 -10.85 -12.51 15.00
CA PHE A 151 -10.55 -13.62 15.89
C PHE A 151 -10.63 -13.18 17.35
N GLN A 152 -11.22 -14.04 18.18
CA GLN A 152 -11.16 -13.98 19.65
C GLN A 152 -10.87 -15.39 20.16
N GLU A 153 -10.01 -15.51 21.17
CA GLU A 153 -9.65 -16.80 21.79
C GLU A 153 -9.12 -17.87 20.80
N GLY A 154 -8.58 -17.43 19.66
CA GLY A 154 -8.07 -18.31 18.59
C GLY A 154 -9.15 -18.83 17.64
N GLU A 155 -10.41 -18.46 17.83
CA GLU A 155 -11.54 -18.82 16.99
C GLU A 155 -11.99 -17.64 16.11
N GLU A 156 -12.30 -17.92 14.85
CA GLU A 156 -12.86 -16.92 13.94
C GLU A 156 -14.30 -16.62 14.33
N GLN A 157 -14.56 -15.38 14.74
CA GLN A 157 -15.89 -14.89 15.10
C GLN A 157 -16.70 -14.52 13.85
N GLY A 158 -16.00 -14.10 12.79
CA GLY A 158 -16.60 -13.75 11.51
C GLY A 158 -15.63 -13.00 10.61
N ARG A 159 -16.13 -12.59 9.44
CA ARG A 159 -15.35 -11.84 8.46
C ARG A 159 -16.18 -10.85 7.66
N ILE A 160 -15.55 -9.76 7.24
CA ILE A 160 -16.08 -8.76 6.29
C ILE A 160 -15.39 -8.99 4.95
N VAL A 161 -16.17 -9.12 3.88
CA VAL A 161 -15.67 -9.48 2.54
C VAL A 161 -15.96 -8.37 1.55
N GLU A 162 -14.90 -7.79 0.97
CA GLU A 162 -14.86 -6.65 0.03
C GLU A 162 -15.38 -5.31 0.59
N ARG A 163 -16.61 -5.30 1.11
CA ARG A 163 -17.35 -4.12 1.56
C ARG A 163 -18.20 -4.46 2.78
N PRO A 164 -18.53 -3.48 3.64
CA PRO A 164 -19.46 -3.71 4.72
C PRO A 164 -20.85 -4.08 4.22
N THR A 165 -21.53 -4.95 4.95
CA THR A 165 -22.92 -5.36 4.70
C THR A 165 -23.93 -4.50 5.46
N SER A 166 -23.53 -3.95 6.62
CA SER A 166 -24.36 -3.13 7.51
C SER A 166 -24.08 -1.63 7.35
N GLU A 167 -23.90 -1.17 6.10
CA GLU A 167 -23.59 0.21 5.71
C GLU A 167 -22.16 0.69 6.04
N THR A 168 -21.63 0.38 7.23
CA THR A 168 -20.28 0.79 7.68
C THR A 168 -19.44 -0.37 8.20
N LEU A 169 -18.11 -0.22 8.17
CA LEU A 169 -17.17 -1.24 8.65
C LEU A 169 -17.28 -1.44 10.16
N GLU A 170 -17.40 -0.35 10.93
CA GLU A 170 -17.54 -0.41 12.37
C GLU A 170 -18.84 -1.10 12.80
N GLN A 171 -19.94 -0.94 12.05
CA GLN A 171 -21.18 -1.64 12.35
C GLN A 171 -21.04 -3.15 12.11
N ASP A 172 -20.40 -3.56 11.01
CA ASP A 172 -20.11 -4.97 10.76
C ASP A 172 -19.19 -5.58 11.83
N LEU A 173 -18.16 -4.84 12.27
CA LEU A 173 -17.30 -5.28 13.38
C LEU A 173 -18.10 -5.50 14.66
N MET A 174 -18.99 -4.57 15.01
CA MET A 174 -19.87 -4.70 16.19
C MET A 174 -20.82 -5.89 16.09
N ASN A 175 -21.36 -6.14 14.88
CA ASN A 175 -22.23 -7.30 14.62
C ASN A 175 -21.48 -8.62 14.78
N ILE A 176 -20.24 -8.71 14.29
CA ILE A 176 -19.39 -9.90 14.42
C ILE A 176 -19.03 -10.14 15.89
N LEU A 177 -18.73 -9.08 16.64
CA LEU A 177 -18.31 -9.17 18.04
C LEU A 177 -19.48 -9.35 19.01
N GLY A 178 -20.68 -9.64 18.51
CA GLY A 178 -21.86 -9.98 19.31
C GLY A 178 -22.30 -8.90 20.30
N THR A 179 -21.85 -7.66 20.09
CA THR A 179 -22.12 -6.53 20.98
C THR A 179 -23.16 -5.62 20.34
N THR A 180 -24.29 -6.22 19.99
CA THR A 180 -25.50 -5.50 19.61
C THR A 180 -26.25 -5.11 20.89
N GLU A 181 -26.88 -3.93 20.87
CA GLU A 181 -27.53 -3.30 22.05
C GLU A 181 -28.51 -4.18 22.83
#